data_AF-D0VIB5-F1
#
_entry.id   AF-D0VIB5-F1
#
_cell.length_a   1.000
_cell.length_b   1.000
_cell.length_c   1.000
_cell.angle_alpha   90.00
_cell.angle_beta   90.00
_cell.angle_gamma   90.00
#
_symmetry.space_group_name_H-M   'P 1'
#
loop_
_entity.id
_entity.type
_entity.pdbx_description
1 polymer ?
#
loop_
_entity_poly.entity_id
_entity_poly.type
_entity_poly.pdbx_seq_one_letter_code
_entity_poly.pdbx_strand_id
1 'polypeptide(L)'
;EFYTDIKSAAESGWDFSSRWFIGNDGNNKGNLSTIHASKIIPVDLNAIFANALQNMAYFQALIGQPRKGAHWAYLAKQWRNTIKDVLWNEDDGIWYDWNLQNEEHRKYFYPSNIAPLWMGVVDKSLIKKNAPKILNWLKGSHGLDYPGGVPTSLIRSGEQWDFPNAWPPLVSVTVNALEALETEESLQMAFEVAQNWVRSCHAGFESNKQMFEKYDAEVPGRVGGGGEYTVQTGFGWSNGVI
;
A
#
# COMPACT_ATOMS: atom_id res chain seq x y z
N GLU A 1 -0.63 3.51 -26.14
CA GLU A 1 -0.21 4.04 -24.82
C GLU A 1 -1.36 3.96 -23.82
N PHE A 2 -2.43 4.74 -23.97
CA PHE A 2 -3.63 4.67 -23.09
C PHE A 2 -4.10 3.25 -22.72
N TYR A 3 -4.36 2.37 -23.69
CA TYR A 3 -4.80 0.98 -23.38
C TYR A 3 -3.75 0.14 -22.65
N THR A 4 -2.46 0.46 -22.82
CA THR A 4 -1.39 -0.16 -22.05
C THR A 4 -1.48 0.30 -20.60
N ASP A 5 -1.63 1.60 -20.36
CA ASP A 5 -1.75 2.16 -19.01
C ASP A 5 -2.99 1.65 -18.27
N ILE A 6 -4.13 1.51 -18.97
CA ILE A 6 -5.35 0.89 -18.42
C ILE A 6 -5.07 -0.55 -17.97
N LYS A 7 -4.42 -1.35 -18.82
CA LYS A 7 -4.09 -2.74 -18.49
C LYS A 7 -3.05 -2.84 -17.37
N SER A 8 -2.06 -1.95 -17.35
CA SER A 8 -1.04 -1.90 -16.31
C SER A 8 -1.62 -1.47 -14.95
N ALA A 9 -2.60 -0.57 -14.93
CA ALA A 9 -3.32 -0.25 -13.70
C ALA A 9 -4.14 -1.44 -13.19
N ALA A 10 -4.78 -2.21 -14.09
CA ALA A 10 -5.43 -3.47 -13.70
C ALA A 10 -4.42 -4.52 -13.20
N GLU A 11 -3.27 -4.67 -13.85
CA GLU A 11 -2.19 -5.57 -13.41
C GLU A 11 -1.64 -5.19 -12.03
N SER A 12 -1.65 -3.89 -11.68
CA SER A 12 -1.24 -3.41 -10.35
C SER A 12 -2.19 -3.84 -9.23
N GLY A 13 -3.42 -4.23 -9.56
CA GLY A 13 -4.51 -4.49 -8.63
C GLY A 13 -5.22 -3.24 -8.12
N TRP A 14 -4.93 -2.06 -8.69
CA TRP A 14 -5.51 -0.76 -8.31
C TRP A 14 -6.22 -0.10 -9.50
N ASP A 15 -7.20 -0.79 -10.09
CA ASP A 15 -8.06 -0.34 -11.19
C ASP A 15 -9.37 0.29 -10.69
N PHE A 16 -9.57 1.60 -10.72
CA PHE A 16 -8.56 2.62 -10.96
C PHE A 16 -8.36 3.48 -9.72
N SER A 17 -7.32 4.28 -9.77
CA SER A 17 -6.89 5.15 -8.69
C SER A 17 -6.23 6.40 -9.27
N SER A 18 -6.44 7.52 -8.58
CA SER A 18 -5.69 8.76 -8.71
C SER A 18 -4.18 8.53 -8.63
N ARG A 19 -3.74 7.47 -7.96
CA ARG A 19 -2.34 7.04 -7.89
C ARG A 19 -1.67 7.04 -9.26
N TRP A 20 -2.40 6.58 -10.28
CA TRP A 20 -1.93 6.42 -11.65
C TRP A 20 -2.16 7.62 -12.56
N PHE A 21 -2.80 8.68 -12.06
CA PHE A 21 -3.11 9.87 -12.86
C PHE A 21 -1.93 10.84 -12.84
N ILE A 22 -1.55 11.33 -14.02
CA ILE A 22 -0.61 12.44 -14.16
C ILE A 22 -1.37 13.57 -14.85
N GLY A 23 -1.85 14.52 -14.05
CA GLY A 23 -2.54 15.72 -14.52
C GLY A 23 -1.61 16.67 -15.27
N ASN A 24 -2.17 17.73 -15.84
CA ASN A 24 -1.43 18.68 -16.68
C ASN A 24 -0.27 19.39 -15.95
N ASP A 25 -0.37 19.54 -14.64
CA ASP A 25 0.66 20.10 -13.75
C ASP A 25 1.49 19.01 -13.04
N GLY A 26 1.41 17.75 -13.50
CA GLY A 26 2.12 16.62 -12.92
C GLY A 26 1.46 16.00 -11.69
N ASN A 27 0.39 16.60 -11.18
CA ASN A 27 -0.27 16.14 -9.97
C ASN A 27 -1.12 14.88 -10.19
N ASN A 28 -1.70 14.31 -9.12
CA ASN A 28 -2.62 13.16 -9.21
C ASN A 28 -4.11 13.53 -9.28
N LYS A 29 -4.44 14.79 -9.58
CA LYS A 29 -5.81 15.27 -9.80
C LYS A 29 -6.13 15.16 -11.29
N GLY A 30 -6.70 14.03 -11.67
CA GLY A 30 -7.06 13.73 -13.05
C GLY A 30 -8.25 12.78 -13.13
N ASN A 31 -8.37 12.11 -14.27
CA ASN A 31 -9.34 11.05 -14.51
C ASN A 31 -8.70 9.97 -15.40
N LEU A 32 -9.46 8.96 -15.80
CA LEU A 32 -8.96 7.87 -16.64
C LEU A 32 -8.22 8.35 -17.90
N SER A 33 -8.62 9.45 -18.54
CA SER A 33 -7.92 9.98 -19.72
C SER A 33 -6.47 10.43 -19.45
N THR A 34 -6.12 10.64 -18.19
CA THR A 34 -4.78 11.02 -17.70
C THR A 34 -4.05 9.86 -17.01
N ILE A 35 -4.48 8.62 -17.24
CA ILE A 35 -3.85 7.44 -16.66
C ILE A 35 -2.51 7.14 -17.33
N HIS A 36 -1.46 7.03 -16.52
CA HIS A 36 -0.07 6.85 -16.95
C HIS A 36 0.67 5.87 -16.04
N ALA A 37 0.03 4.73 -15.71
CA ALA A 37 0.58 3.71 -14.81
C ALA A 37 1.98 3.23 -15.23
N SER A 38 2.25 3.13 -16.54
CA SER A 38 3.57 2.72 -17.06
C SER A 38 4.69 3.76 -16.85
N LYS A 39 4.35 4.99 -16.45
CA LYS A 39 5.29 6.07 -16.13
C LYS A 39 5.60 6.17 -14.63
N ILE A 40 5.04 5.29 -13.81
CA ILE A 40 5.16 5.35 -12.35
C ILE A 40 5.88 4.08 -11.88
N ILE A 41 6.93 4.23 -11.08
CA ILE A 41 7.59 3.12 -10.40
C ILE A 41 6.90 2.91 -9.05
N PRO A 42 6.13 1.81 -8.85
CA PRO A 42 5.34 1.63 -7.64
C PRO A 42 6.18 1.09 -6.47
N VAL A 43 5.98 1.63 -5.27
CA VAL A 43 6.67 1.21 -4.05
C VAL A 43 6.34 -0.24 -3.67
N ASP A 44 5.05 -0.57 -3.67
CA ASP A 44 4.54 -1.90 -3.33
C ASP A 44 5.05 -2.97 -4.28
N LEU A 45 5.02 -2.76 -5.60
CA LEU A 45 5.57 -3.71 -6.57
C LEU A 45 7.04 -4.02 -6.28
N ASN A 46 7.84 -2.99 -6.03
CA ASN A 46 9.27 -3.16 -5.75
C ASN A 46 9.51 -3.86 -4.40
N ALA A 47 8.70 -3.55 -3.38
CA ALA A 47 8.77 -4.23 -2.09
C ALA A 47 8.44 -5.73 -2.22
N ILE A 48 7.37 -6.06 -2.95
CA ILE A 48 6.97 -7.45 -3.21
C ILE A 48 8.08 -8.19 -3.95
N PHE A 49 8.65 -7.57 -4.98
CA PHE A 49 9.71 -8.18 -5.77
C PHE A 49 10.99 -8.42 -4.96
N ALA A 50 11.40 -7.45 -4.12
CA ALA A 50 12.55 -7.62 -3.23
C ALA A 50 12.36 -8.78 -2.25
N ASN A 51 11.16 -8.94 -1.67
CA ASN A 51 10.86 -10.07 -0.80
C ASN A 51 10.87 -11.41 -1.57
N ALA A 52 10.33 -11.44 -2.79
CA ALA A 52 10.40 -12.63 -3.64
C ALA A 52 11.85 -13.08 -3.89
N LEU A 53 12.77 -12.14 -4.15
CA LEU A 53 14.21 -12.44 -4.27
C LEU A 53 14.81 -13.01 -2.96
N GLN A 54 14.40 -12.49 -1.80
CA GLN A 54 14.82 -13.03 -0.49
C GLN A 54 14.32 -14.47 -0.30
N ASN A 55 13.06 -14.74 -0.65
CA ASN A 55 12.48 -16.08 -0.57
C ASN A 55 13.18 -17.05 -1.51
N MET A 56 13.55 -16.62 -2.72
CA MET A 56 14.35 -17.44 -3.64
C MET A 56 15.72 -17.79 -3.05
N ALA A 57 16.39 -16.85 -2.39
CA ALA A 57 17.64 -17.12 -1.70
C ALA A 57 17.47 -18.16 -0.59
N TYR A 58 16.42 -18.00 0.22
CA TYR A 58 16.07 -18.92 1.31
C TYR A 58 15.75 -20.33 0.79
N PHE A 59 14.87 -20.46 -0.20
CA PHE A 59 14.50 -21.76 -0.75
C PHE A 59 15.69 -22.49 -1.39
N GLN A 60 16.57 -21.78 -2.10
CA GLN A 60 17.79 -22.39 -2.66
C GLN A 60 18.72 -22.92 -1.57
N ALA A 61 18.83 -22.21 -0.43
CA ALA A 61 19.59 -22.72 0.71
C ALA A 61 18.96 -23.98 1.30
N LEU A 62 17.62 -24.02 1.45
CA LEU A 62 16.90 -25.18 1.97
C LEU A 62 17.08 -26.45 1.12
N ILE A 63 17.12 -26.30 -0.21
CA ILE A 63 17.30 -27.44 -1.13
C ILE A 63 18.78 -27.78 -1.39
N GLY A 64 19.71 -27.26 -0.57
CA GLY A 64 21.13 -27.58 -0.65
C GLY A 64 21.87 -26.94 -1.83
N GLN A 65 21.41 -25.79 -2.33
CA GLN A 65 22.00 -25.06 -3.47
C GLN A 65 22.62 -23.71 -3.05
N PRO A 66 23.65 -23.69 -2.18
CA PRO A 66 24.14 -22.46 -1.54
C PRO A 66 24.70 -21.44 -2.54
N ARG A 67 25.29 -21.86 -3.66
CA ARG A 67 25.77 -20.93 -4.70
C ARG A 67 24.62 -20.17 -5.38
N LYS A 68 23.51 -20.86 -5.67
CA LYS A 68 22.30 -20.23 -6.20
C LYS A 68 21.67 -19.33 -5.14
N GLY A 69 21.62 -19.79 -3.89
CA GLY A 69 21.16 -18.98 -2.77
C GLY A 69 21.92 -17.65 -2.63
N ALA A 70 23.26 -17.70 -2.71
CA ALA A 70 24.10 -16.50 -2.66
C ALA A 70 23.84 -15.55 -3.83
N HIS A 71 23.59 -16.06 -5.04
CA HIS A 71 23.22 -15.24 -6.20
C HIS A 71 21.91 -14.48 -5.97
N TRP A 72 20.85 -15.16 -5.53
CA TRP A 72 19.57 -14.50 -5.23
C TRP A 72 19.67 -13.53 -4.06
N ALA A 73 20.45 -13.87 -3.02
CA ALA A 73 20.70 -12.96 -1.90
C ALA A 73 21.42 -11.67 -2.35
N TYR A 74 22.36 -11.79 -3.29
CA TYR A 74 23.01 -10.62 -3.90
C TYR A 74 22.00 -9.74 -4.65
N LEU A 75 21.15 -10.33 -5.50
CA LEU A 75 20.10 -9.59 -6.22
C LEU A 75 19.11 -8.93 -5.25
N ALA A 76 18.66 -9.64 -4.22
CA ALA A 76 17.78 -9.10 -3.19
C ALA A 76 18.42 -7.88 -2.50
N LYS A 77 19.71 -7.97 -2.15
CA LYS A 77 20.44 -6.84 -1.56
C LYS A 77 20.53 -5.65 -2.50
N GLN A 78 20.82 -5.87 -3.79
CA GLN A 78 20.83 -4.78 -4.77
C GLN A 78 19.46 -4.12 -4.88
N TRP A 79 18.39 -4.91 -5.00
CA TRP A 79 17.02 -4.38 -5.13
C TRP A 79 16.59 -3.57 -3.91
N ARG A 80 16.88 -4.06 -2.70
CA ARG A 80 16.61 -3.36 -1.44
C ARG A 80 17.35 -2.03 -1.34
N ASN A 81 18.61 -2.00 -1.77
CA ASN A 81 19.36 -0.75 -1.85
C ASN A 81 18.71 0.21 -2.85
N THR A 82 18.29 -0.26 -4.02
CA THR A 82 17.60 0.58 -5.02
C THR A 82 16.27 1.13 -4.51
N ILE A 83 15.47 0.36 -3.75
CA ILE A 83 14.25 0.87 -3.09
C ILE A 83 14.60 2.05 -2.17
N LYS A 84 15.67 1.92 -1.39
CA LYS A 84 16.15 3.00 -0.53
C LYS A 84 16.65 4.19 -1.36
N ASP A 85 17.40 3.97 -2.43
CA ASP A 85 18.03 5.07 -3.16
C ASP A 85 17.03 5.86 -4.03
N VAL A 86 15.98 5.19 -4.54
CA VAL A 86 15.02 5.79 -5.48
C VAL A 86 13.72 6.20 -4.79
N LEU A 87 13.18 5.36 -3.90
CA LEU A 87 11.80 5.50 -3.43
C LEU A 87 11.71 6.11 -2.03
N TRP A 88 12.78 6.03 -1.22
CA TRP A 88 12.81 6.68 0.10
C TRP A 88 13.04 8.18 -0.03
N ASN A 89 12.22 8.96 0.66
CA ASN A 89 12.42 10.40 0.80
C ASN A 89 13.00 10.70 2.20
N GLU A 90 14.24 11.21 2.26
CA GLU A 90 14.94 11.45 3.53
C GLU A 90 14.33 12.58 4.36
N ASP A 91 13.73 13.57 3.71
CA ASP A 91 13.10 14.72 4.38
C ASP A 91 11.83 14.29 5.10
N ASP A 92 10.92 13.65 4.37
CA ASP A 92 9.62 13.21 4.86
C ASP A 92 9.72 11.92 5.70
N GLY A 93 10.76 11.12 5.47
CA GLY A 93 10.98 9.85 6.16
C GLY A 93 9.95 8.78 5.78
N ILE A 94 9.61 8.69 4.49
CA ILE A 94 8.66 7.71 3.95
C ILE A 94 9.04 7.31 2.52
N TRP A 95 8.45 6.23 1.98
CA TRP A 95 8.61 5.85 0.58
C TRP A 95 7.47 6.39 -0.29
N TYR A 96 7.80 6.91 -1.46
CA TYR A 96 6.84 7.34 -2.47
C TYR A 96 7.07 6.64 -3.79
N ASP A 97 6.00 6.50 -4.58
CA ASP A 97 6.15 6.10 -5.97
C ASP A 97 6.99 7.15 -6.71
N TRP A 98 7.77 6.70 -7.69
CA TRP A 98 8.60 7.59 -8.51
C TRP A 98 7.92 7.89 -9.84
N ASN A 99 7.79 9.18 -10.17
CA ASN A 99 7.30 9.61 -11.48
C ASN A 99 8.48 9.66 -12.48
N LEU A 100 8.48 8.80 -13.49
CA LEU A 100 9.51 8.76 -14.53
C LEU A 100 9.46 9.98 -15.47
N GLN A 101 8.30 10.59 -15.64
CA GLN A 101 8.12 11.71 -16.55
C GLN A 101 8.64 13.03 -15.96
N ASN A 102 8.37 13.25 -14.67
CA ASN A 102 8.78 14.46 -13.96
C ASN A 102 10.05 14.29 -13.14
N GLU A 103 10.57 13.06 -13.03
CA GLU A 103 11.73 12.70 -12.22
C GLU A 103 11.60 13.15 -10.76
N GLU A 104 10.45 12.87 -10.15
CA GLU A 104 10.14 13.30 -8.78
C GLU A 104 9.37 12.24 -7.97
N HIS A 105 9.48 12.35 -6.64
CA HIS A 105 8.63 11.60 -5.71
C HIS A 105 7.18 12.07 -5.80
N ARG A 106 6.26 11.12 -5.96
CA ARG A 106 4.81 11.38 -5.89
C ARG A 106 4.38 11.47 -4.43
N LYS A 107 4.55 12.66 -3.84
CA LYS A 107 4.32 12.96 -2.41
C LYS A 107 2.84 12.96 -2.00
N TYR A 108 2.19 11.82 -2.12
CA TYR A 108 0.78 11.60 -1.78
C TYR A 108 0.64 10.45 -0.79
N PHE A 109 -0.38 10.50 0.05
CA PHE A 109 -0.71 9.40 0.94
C PHE A 109 -1.36 8.25 0.16
N TYR A 110 -0.72 7.09 0.24
CA TYR A 110 -1.26 5.78 -0.10
C TYR A 110 -0.71 4.76 0.91
N PRO A 111 -1.51 3.78 1.38
CA PRO A 111 -1.00 2.72 2.26
C PRO A 111 0.20 1.94 1.68
N SER A 112 0.38 1.94 0.36
CA SER A 112 1.57 1.39 -0.31
C SER A 112 2.89 2.08 0.06
N ASN A 113 2.84 3.32 0.58
CA ASN A 113 4.03 4.06 1.04
C ASN A 113 4.83 3.29 2.12
N ILE A 114 4.18 2.39 2.86
CA ILE A 114 4.79 1.58 3.91
C ILE A 114 4.91 0.08 3.54
N ALA A 115 4.62 -0.28 2.30
CA ALA A 115 4.80 -1.64 1.81
C ALA A 115 6.23 -2.22 2.00
N PRO A 116 7.33 -1.42 1.97
CA PRO A 116 8.66 -1.96 2.25
C PRO A 116 8.81 -2.54 3.66
N LEU A 117 8.11 -1.97 4.65
CA LEU A 117 8.08 -2.49 6.02
C LEU A 117 7.26 -3.78 6.09
N TRP A 118 6.05 -3.77 5.52
CA TRP A 118 5.18 -4.96 5.44
C TRP A 118 5.89 -6.16 4.80
N MET A 119 6.63 -5.94 3.71
CA MET A 119 7.37 -7.00 3.02
C MET A 119 8.71 -7.36 3.68
N GLY A 120 9.11 -6.70 4.77
CA GLY A 120 10.35 -7.00 5.48
C GLY A 120 11.63 -6.75 4.65
N VAL A 121 11.58 -5.77 3.74
CA VAL A 121 12.66 -5.49 2.79
C VAL A 121 13.52 -4.28 3.21
N VAL A 122 13.28 -3.72 4.40
CA VAL A 122 14.03 -2.59 4.96
C VAL A 122 15.07 -3.10 5.96
N ASP A 123 16.28 -2.53 5.92
CA ASP A 123 17.30 -2.88 6.92
C ASP A 123 16.89 -2.46 8.33
N LYS A 124 17.09 -3.34 9.31
CA LYS A 124 16.73 -3.10 10.72
C LYS A 124 17.36 -1.82 11.31
N SER A 125 18.57 -1.46 10.87
CA SER A 125 19.22 -0.22 11.30
C SER A 125 18.51 1.03 10.76
N LEU A 126 17.96 0.96 9.54
CA LEU A 126 17.17 2.03 8.94
C LEU A 126 15.82 2.15 9.64
N ILE A 127 15.16 1.02 9.93
CA ILE A 127 13.91 0.98 10.71
C ILE A 127 14.15 1.67 12.07
N LYS A 128 15.13 1.22 12.85
CA LYS A 128 15.42 1.78 14.17
C LYS A 128 15.73 3.28 14.13
N LYS A 129 16.45 3.73 13.10
CA LYS A 129 16.81 5.15 12.93
C LYS A 129 15.59 6.00 12.56
N ASN A 130 14.73 5.51 11.68
CA ASN A 130 13.70 6.30 11.02
C ASN A 130 12.28 6.05 11.52
N ALA A 131 12.05 5.08 12.41
CA ALA A 131 10.72 4.79 12.97
C ALA A 131 10.00 6.05 13.49
N PRO A 132 10.63 6.98 14.25
CA PRO A 132 9.95 8.20 14.67
C PRO A 132 9.50 9.09 13.51
N LYS A 133 10.30 9.19 12.42
CA LYS A 133 9.90 9.96 11.23
C LYS A 133 8.72 9.31 10.51
N ILE A 134 8.76 7.99 10.32
CA ILE A 134 7.70 7.23 9.67
C ILE A 134 6.38 7.39 10.44
N LEU A 135 6.41 7.22 11.76
CA LEU A 135 5.23 7.38 12.62
C LEU A 135 4.69 8.83 12.56
N ASN A 136 5.58 9.82 12.60
CA ASN A 136 5.17 11.23 12.48
C ASN A 136 4.55 11.55 11.11
N TRP A 137 5.09 10.99 10.03
CA TRP A 137 4.52 11.14 8.71
C TRP A 137 3.12 10.50 8.63
N LEU A 138 2.95 9.27 9.15
CA LEU A 138 1.65 8.59 9.17
C LEU A 138 0.60 9.39 9.95
N LYS A 139 0.94 9.89 11.14
CA LYS A 139 0.06 10.76 11.94
C LYS A 139 -0.24 12.08 11.21
N GLY A 140 0.78 12.73 10.65
CA GLY A 140 0.63 14.00 9.93
C GLY A 140 -0.09 13.89 8.60
N SER A 141 -0.17 12.69 8.01
CA SER A 141 -0.90 12.44 6.77
C SER A 141 -2.41 12.48 6.94
N HIS A 142 -2.92 12.31 8.17
CA HIS A 142 -4.35 12.10 8.47
C HIS A 142 -4.97 10.84 7.86
N GLY A 143 -4.18 9.97 7.22
CA GLY A 143 -4.66 8.72 6.63
C GLY A 143 -5.11 7.66 7.63
N LEU A 144 -4.77 7.80 8.91
CA LEU A 144 -5.16 6.86 9.97
C LEU A 144 -6.31 7.38 10.86
N ASP A 145 -6.83 8.58 10.57
CA ASP A 145 -7.80 9.28 11.44
C ASP A 145 -9.25 8.80 11.23
N TYR A 146 -9.45 7.80 10.38
CA TYR A 146 -10.76 7.41 9.86
C TYR A 146 -11.35 6.22 10.64
N PRO A 147 -12.60 6.34 11.15
CA PRO A 147 -13.18 5.33 12.03
C PRO A 147 -13.60 4.04 11.29
N GLY A 148 -13.80 4.10 9.97
CA GLY A 148 -14.21 2.99 9.12
C GLY A 148 -13.06 2.14 8.58
N GLY A 149 -11.80 2.55 8.82
CA GLY A 149 -10.59 1.89 8.30
C GLY A 149 -9.64 2.87 7.62
N VAL A 150 -8.52 2.36 7.11
CA VAL A 150 -7.53 3.15 6.37
C VAL A 150 -8.02 3.35 4.93
N PRO A 151 -8.26 4.59 4.47
CA PRO A 151 -8.66 4.82 3.10
C PRO A 151 -7.48 4.56 2.15
N THR A 152 -7.83 4.26 0.91
CA THR A 152 -6.86 3.98 -0.16
C THR A 152 -5.99 5.20 -0.49
N SER A 153 -6.59 6.38 -0.47
CA SER A 153 -5.95 7.68 -0.69
C SER A 153 -6.70 8.75 0.09
N LEU A 154 -6.29 10.01 -0.04
CA LEU A 154 -7.03 11.17 0.49
C LEU A 154 -7.74 11.98 -0.61
N ILE A 155 -7.90 11.38 -1.80
CA ILE A 155 -8.47 12.04 -2.97
C ILE A 155 -9.81 11.43 -3.33
N ARG A 156 -10.84 12.28 -3.41
CA ARG A 156 -12.17 11.90 -3.94
C ARG A 156 -12.18 11.98 -5.46
N SER A 157 -11.60 11.00 -6.13
CA SER A 157 -11.59 10.92 -7.60
C SER A 157 -12.90 10.37 -8.18
N GLY A 158 -13.65 9.59 -7.38
CA GLY A 158 -14.78 8.78 -7.84
C GLY A 158 -14.39 7.36 -8.26
N GLU A 159 -13.08 7.08 -8.36
CA GLU A 159 -12.55 5.75 -8.62
C GLU A 159 -12.60 4.85 -7.39
N GLN A 160 -12.54 3.54 -7.59
CA GLN A 160 -12.71 2.60 -6.49
C GLN A 160 -11.50 2.45 -5.56
N TRP A 161 -10.29 2.64 -6.07
CA TRP A 161 -9.06 2.63 -5.27
C TRP A 161 -8.67 4.05 -4.86
N ASP A 162 -9.60 4.76 -4.22
CA ASP A 162 -9.44 6.13 -3.75
C ASP A 162 -10.41 6.45 -2.60
N PHE A 163 -10.25 7.63 -1.98
CA PHE A 163 -11.13 8.09 -0.92
C PHE A 163 -12.61 8.16 -1.36
N PRO A 164 -13.58 7.68 -0.57
CA PRO A 164 -13.45 7.23 0.83
C PRO A 164 -13.26 5.71 1.00
N ASN A 165 -12.94 4.97 -0.06
CA ASN A 165 -12.89 3.50 0.04
C ASN A 165 -11.68 3.02 0.86
N ALA A 166 -11.96 2.15 1.82
CA ALA A 166 -11.01 1.35 2.56
C ALA A 166 -11.09 -0.10 2.07
N TRP A 167 -9.92 -0.67 1.76
CA TRP A 167 -9.81 -2.05 1.27
C TRP A 167 -9.10 -2.93 2.32
N PRO A 168 -9.66 -4.10 2.65
CA PRO A 168 -9.05 -5.05 3.58
C PRO A 168 -7.55 -5.30 3.35
N PRO A 169 -7.05 -5.56 2.12
CA PRO A 169 -5.62 -5.76 1.91
C PRO A 169 -4.76 -4.55 2.33
N LEU A 170 -5.23 -3.32 2.12
CA LEU A 170 -4.48 -2.12 2.50
C LEU A 170 -4.45 -1.89 4.01
N VAL A 171 -5.54 -2.23 4.71
CA VAL A 171 -5.55 -2.26 6.17
C VAL A 171 -4.53 -3.27 6.69
N SER A 172 -4.49 -4.48 6.12
CA SER A 172 -3.51 -5.49 6.48
C SER A 172 -2.07 -5.01 6.23
N VAL A 173 -1.79 -4.40 5.08
CA VAL A 173 -0.48 -3.78 4.79
C VAL A 173 -0.11 -2.76 5.86
N THR A 174 -1.03 -1.88 6.25
CA THR A 174 -0.79 -0.86 7.27
C THR A 174 -0.49 -1.47 8.65
N VAL A 175 -1.31 -2.42 9.11
CA VAL A 175 -1.12 -3.08 10.41
C VAL A 175 0.24 -3.78 10.48
N ASN A 176 0.54 -4.63 9.49
CA ASN A 176 1.80 -5.38 9.46
C ASN A 176 3.02 -4.47 9.33
N ALA A 177 2.92 -3.39 8.55
CA ALA A 177 4.01 -2.42 8.42
C ALA A 177 4.26 -1.65 9.73
N LEU A 178 3.22 -1.32 10.47
CA LEU A 178 3.32 -0.69 11.79
C LEU A 178 3.97 -1.66 12.80
N GLU A 179 3.54 -2.92 12.84
CA GLU A 179 4.16 -3.93 13.71
C GLU A 179 5.65 -4.13 13.40
N ALA A 180 6.04 -4.08 12.13
CA ALA A 180 7.43 -4.21 11.70
C ALA A 180 8.37 -3.08 12.17
N LEU A 181 7.83 -1.97 12.71
CA LEU A 181 8.63 -0.91 13.33
C LEU A 181 9.11 -1.27 14.75
N GLU A 182 8.48 -2.26 15.39
CA GLU A 182 8.86 -2.82 16.70
C GLU A 182 8.99 -1.76 17.82
N THR A 183 8.25 -0.64 17.76
CA THR A 183 8.15 0.35 18.84
C THR A 183 6.81 0.26 19.56
N GLU A 184 6.76 0.61 20.84
CA GLU A 184 5.52 0.62 21.64
C GLU A 184 4.41 1.45 20.97
N GLU A 185 4.75 2.66 20.49
CA GLU A 185 3.83 3.54 19.76
C GLU A 185 3.33 2.88 18.46
N SER A 186 4.21 2.24 17.68
CA SER A 186 3.82 1.59 16.43
C SER A 186 2.88 0.40 16.64
N LEU A 187 3.10 -0.38 17.70
CA LEU A 187 2.26 -1.53 18.06
C LEU A 187 0.88 -1.07 18.55
N GLN A 188 0.83 0.02 19.31
CA GLN A 188 -0.44 0.61 19.73
C GLN A 188 -1.25 1.11 18.52
N MET A 189 -0.61 1.84 17.59
CA MET A 189 -1.29 2.29 16.36
C MET A 189 -1.74 1.11 15.48
N ALA A 190 -0.93 0.05 15.36
CA ALA A 190 -1.30 -1.16 14.62
C ALA A 190 -2.58 -1.79 15.20
N PHE A 191 -2.64 -1.91 16.52
CA PHE A 191 -3.81 -2.43 17.21
C PHE A 191 -5.04 -1.54 17.02
N GLU A 192 -4.90 -0.22 17.09
CA GLU A 192 -6.01 0.72 16.87
C GLU A 192 -6.56 0.64 15.45
N VAL A 193 -5.70 0.58 14.43
CA VAL A 193 -6.09 0.40 13.03
C VAL A 193 -6.84 -0.92 12.85
N ALA A 194 -6.29 -2.03 13.37
CA ALA A 194 -6.93 -3.34 13.30
C ALA A 194 -8.30 -3.36 14.03
N GLN A 195 -8.36 -2.78 15.22
CA GLN A 195 -9.59 -2.73 16.02
C GLN A 195 -10.68 -1.90 15.36
N ASN A 196 -10.34 -0.74 14.80
CA ASN A 196 -11.30 0.10 14.08
C ASN A 196 -11.85 -0.63 12.85
N TRP A 197 -10.97 -1.31 12.10
CA TRP A 197 -11.37 -2.10 10.94
C TRP A 197 -12.33 -3.24 11.30
N VAL A 198 -12.00 -4.04 12.32
CA VAL A 198 -12.84 -5.15 12.77
C VAL A 198 -14.21 -4.63 13.25
N ARG A 199 -14.25 -3.53 14.01
CA ARG A 199 -15.52 -2.91 14.44
C ARG A 199 -16.35 -2.41 13.27
N SER A 200 -15.72 -1.77 12.28
CA SER A 200 -16.40 -1.30 11.06
C SER A 200 -17.01 -2.46 10.29
N CYS A 201 -16.22 -3.51 10.03
CA CYS A 201 -16.69 -4.72 9.35
C CYS A 201 -17.83 -5.40 10.11
N HIS A 202 -17.72 -5.51 11.44
CA HIS A 202 -18.76 -6.08 12.29
C HIS A 202 -20.07 -5.28 12.20
N ALA A 203 -20.02 -3.95 12.31
CA ALA A 203 -21.22 -3.11 12.19
C ALA A 203 -21.91 -3.27 10.82
N GLY A 204 -21.12 -3.39 9.74
CA GLY A 204 -21.63 -3.67 8.40
C GLY A 204 -22.26 -5.06 8.31
N PHE A 205 -21.63 -6.07 8.91
CA PHE A 205 -22.15 -7.43 8.97
C PHE A 205 -23.43 -7.52 9.81
N GLU A 206 -23.53 -6.82 10.94
CA GLU A 206 -24.74 -6.83 11.77
C GLU A 206 -25.96 -6.33 11.01
N SER A 207 -25.78 -5.31 10.16
CA SER A 207 -26.85 -4.70 9.38
C SER A 207 -27.22 -5.51 8.14
N ASN A 208 -26.23 -6.10 7.45
CA ASN A 208 -26.42 -6.71 6.13
C ASN A 208 -26.37 -8.24 6.12
N LYS A 209 -25.85 -8.85 7.20
CA LYS A 209 -25.57 -10.29 7.35
C LYS A 209 -24.60 -10.84 6.29
N GLN A 210 -23.79 -9.97 5.70
CA GLN A 210 -22.82 -10.27 4.65
C GLN A 210 -21.58 -9.39 4.81
N MET A 211 -20.44 -9.90 4.34
CA MET A 211 -19.18 -9.16 4.20
C MET A 211 -19.09 -8.56 2.80
N PHE A 212 -18.40 -7.44 2.65
CA PHE A 212 -18.28 -6.71 1.37
C PHE A 212 -16.84 -6.64 0.89
N GLU A 213 -16.65 -6.45 -0.42
CA GLU A 213 -15.36 -6.27 -1.08
C GLU A 213 -14.54 -5.10 -0.51
N LYS A 214 -15.23 -3.99 -0.23
CA LYS A 214 -14.65 -2.72 0.24
C LYS A 214 -15.65 -1.97 1.12
N TYR A 215 -15.13 -1.15 2.03
CA TYR A 215 -15.92 -0.39 3.01
C TYR A 215 -15.62 1.10 2.89
N ASP A 216 -16.45 1.91 3.54
CA ASP A 216 -16.24 3.34 3.63
C ASP A 216 -15.41 3.70 4.87
N ALA A 217 -14.31 4.42 4.68
CA ALA A 217 -13.43 4.84 5.76
C ALA A 217 -14.09 5.87 6.69
N GLU A 218 -15.02 6.69 6.20
CA GLU A 218 -15.64 7.77 6.99
C GLU A 218 -16.75 7.25 7.90
N VAL A 219 -17.49 6.23 7.47
CA VAL A 219 -18.68 5.74 8.17
C VAL A 219 -18.55 4.24 8.45
N PRO A 220 -18.29 3.84 9.70
CA PRO A 220 -18.16 2.44 10.08
C PRO A 220 -19.38 1.60 9.65
N GLY A 221 -19.13 0.43 9.07
CA GLY A 221 -20.17 -0.47 8.58
C GLY A 221 -20.86 -0.07 7.28
N ARG A 222 -20.58 1.12 6.74
CA ARG A 222 -21.05 1.51 5.41
C ARG A 222 -20.21 0.80 4.34
N VAL A 223 -20.90 0.27 3.34
CA VAL A 223 -20.28 -0.32 2.15
C VAL A 223 -19.61 0.77 1.33
N GLY A 224 -18.42 0.49 0.77
CA GLY A 224 -17.76 1.41 -0.14
C GLY A 224 -18.49 1.54 -1.49
N GLY A 225 -17.88 2.23 -2.45
CA GLY A 225 -18.47 2.47 -3.77
C GLY A 225 -17.44 2.85 -4.83
N GLY A 226 -17.89 3.58 -5.85
CA GLY A 226 -17.03 4.08 -6.94
C GLY A 226 -16.50 3.02 -7.89
N GLY A 227 -15.85 3.48 -8.95
CA GLY A 227 -15.35 2.65 -10.05
C GLY A 227 -16.44 2.20 -11.02
N GLU A 228 -16.16 1.13 -11.76
CA GLU A 228 -16.93 0.72 -12.93
C GLU A 228 -18.07 -0.26 -12.66
N TYR A 229 -18.16 -0.81 -11.44
CA TYR A 229 -19.14 -1.85 -11.08
C TYR A 229 -19.66 -1.73 -9.64
N THR A 230 -20.79 -2.39 -9.37
CA THR A 230 -21.42 -2.44 -8.04
C THR A 230 -20.63 -3.29 -7.08
N VAL A 231 -20.57 -2.92 -5.80
CA VAL A 231 -19.81 -3.67 -4.77
C VAL A 231 -20.24 -5.13 -4.66
N GLN A 232 -19.26 -6.02 -4.49
CA GLN A 232 -19.46 -7.47 -4.37
C GLN A 232 -19.53 -7.93 -2.89
N THR A 233 -20.14 -9.10 -2.65
CA THR A 233 -20.39 -9.67 -1.30
C THR A 233 -19.67 -11.00 -1.04
N GLY A 234 -19.55 -11.39 0.23
CA GLY A 234 -18.90 -12.64 0.68
C GLY A 234 -17.38 -12.66 0.56
N PHE A 235 -16.77 -11.50 0.32
CA PHE A 235 -15.51 -11.39 -0.42
C PHE A 235 -14.28 -11.99 0.26
N GLY A 236 -13.48 -12.76 -0.51
CA GLY A 236 -12.40 -13.61 0.01
C GLY A 236 -11.36 -12.90 0.87
N TRP A 237 -10.81 -11.77 0.41
CA TRP A 237 -9.83 -11.02 1.21
C TRP A 237 -10.44 -10.39 2.46
N SER A 238 -11.75 -10.13 2.50
CA SER A 238 -12.40 -9.42 3.61
C SER A 238 -12.54 -10.40 4.75
N ASN A 239 -12.94 -11.61 4.41
CA ASN A 239 -12.99 -12.73 5.34
C ASN A 239 -11.61 -13.17 5.81
N GLY A 240 -10.56 -13.00 4.99
CA GLY A 240 -9.20 -13.39 5.36
C GLY A 240 -8.45 -12.38 6.21
N VAL A 241 -8.80 -11.09 6.13
CA VAL A 241 -8.19 -10.00 6.91
C VAL A 241 -8.86 -9.83 8.28
N ILE A 242 -10.14 -10.20 8.41
CA ILE A 242 -10.87 -10.28 9.69
C ILE A 242 -10.49 -11.56 10.43
#